data_AF-A0A976JGF2-F1
#
_entry.id   AF-A0A976JGF2-F1
#
_cell.length_a   1.000
_cell.length_b   1.000
_cell.length_c   1.000
_cell.angle_alpha   90.00
_cell.angle_beta   90.00
_cell.angle_gamma   90.00
#
_symmetry.space_group_name_H-M   'P 1'
#
loop_
_entity.id
_entity.type
_entity.pdbx_description
1 polymer ?
#
loop_
_entity_poly.entity_id
_entity_poly.type
_entity_poly.pdbx_seq_one_letter_code
_entity_poly.pdbx_strand_id
1 'polypeptide(L)'
;MTFLLTLLLTFIVVLVAIVVFVRVGTPVYQLKKHNVETLLAMVVAGEATENDWQVFLGVPIRHNEQLEALRLACCEISEREYMGGSGPLLTAKGIDEVRQLLEQLQGDEE
;
A
#
# COMPACT_ATOMS: atom_id res chain seq x y z
N MET A 1 6.66 -49.10 22.13
CA MET A 1 6.07 -48.99 20.77
C MET A 1 5.11 -47.82 20.65
N THR A 2 4.15 -47.67 21.57
CA THR A 2 3.18 -46.54 21.58
C THR A 2 3.83 -45.18 21.80
N PHE A 3 4.79 -45.06 22.74
CA PHE A 3 5.46 -43.78 23.03
C PHE A 3 6.22 -43.18 21.83
N LEU A 4 6.96 -44.03 21.10
CA LEU A 4 7.67 -43.64 19.87
C LEU A 4 6.69 -43.21 18.77
N LEU A 5 5.55 -43.91 18.65
CA LEU A 5 4.51 -43.58 17.69
C LEU A 5 3.86 -42.23 18.01
N THR A 6 3.53 -41.98 19.28
CA THR A 6 2.94 -40.71 19.72
C THR A 6 3.93 -39.55 19.55
N LEU A 7 5.22 -39.78 19.82
CA LEU A 7 6.27 -38.77 19.63
C LEU A 7 6.46 -38.41 18.15
N LEU A 8 6.45 -39.41 17.27
CA LEU A 8 6.55 -39.17 15.83
C LEU A 8 5.33 -38.40 15.32
N LEU A 9 4.13 -38.77 15.78
CA LEU A 9 2.89 -38.14 15.37
C LEU A 9 2.83 -36.66 15.79
N THR A 10 3.19 -36.35 17.04
CA THR A 10 3.21 -34.96 17.51
C THR A 10 4.24 -34.14 16.75
N PHE A 11 5.40 -34.71 16.44
CA PHE A 11 6.42 -34.05 15.63
C PHE A 11 5.92 -33.73 14.22
N ILE A 12 5.23 -34.68 13.56
CA ILE A 12 4.63 -34.48 12.24
C ILE A 12 3.57 -33.37 12.30
N VAL A 13 2.69 -33.38 13.30
CA VAL A 13 1.64 -32.36 13.45
C VAL A 13 2.26 -30.96 13.62
N VAL A 14 3.31 -30.83 14.42
CA VAL A 14 4.02 -29.56 14.61
C VAL A 14 4.70 -29.10 13.32
N LEU A 15 5.36 -30.01 12.59
CA LEU A 15 5.96 -29.68 11.29
C LEU A 15 4.92 -29.22 10.27
N VAL A 16 3.78 -29.89 10.19
CA VAL A 16 2.68 -29.49 9.30
C VAL A 16 2.18 -28.10 9.68
N ALA A 17 1.97 -27.82 10.97
CA ALA A 17 1.56 -26.50 11.42
C ALA A 17 2.57 -25.42 11.02
N ILE A 18 3.88 -25.65 11.23
CA ILE A 18 4.94 -24.72 10.83
C ILE A 18 4.91 -24.49 9.31
N VAL A 19 4.80 -25.55 8.51
CA VAL A 19 4.73 -25.43 7.05
C VAL A 19 3.52 -24.62 6.62
N VAL A 20 2.36 -24.84 7.22
CA VAL A 20 1.15 -24.05 6.95
C VAL A 20 1.39 -22.58 7.29
N PHE A 21 1.92 -22.25 8.48
CA PHE A 21 2.19 -20.86 8.84
C PHE A 21 3.21 -20.18 7.92
N VAL A 22 4.27 -20.88 7.52
CA VAL A 22 5.26 -20.36 6.56
C VAL A 22 4.63 -20.17 5.17
N ARG A 23 3.80 -21.12 4.72
CA ARG A 23 3.21 -21.12 3.37
C ARG A 23 2.05 -20.15 3.22
N VAL A 24 1.28 -19.93 4.28
CA VAL A 24 0.19 -18.94 4.32
C VAL A 24 0.75 -17.54 4.06
N GLY A 25 2.04 -17.30 4.38
CA GLY A 25 2.70 -16.03 4.16
C GLY A 25 2.08 -14.96 5.07
N THR A 26 2.90 -14.08 5.64
CA THR A 26 2.33 -12.85 6.16
C THR A 26 1.65 -12.15 4.97
N PRO A 27 0.39 -11.70 5.08
CA PRO A 27 -0.21 -10.85 4.05
C PRO A 27 0.54 -9.52 4.12
N VAL A 28 1.72 -9.47 3.51
CA VAL A 28 2.48 -8.25 3.35
C VAL A 28 1.67 -7.44 2.35
N TYR A 29 0.94 -6.45 2.86
CA TYR A 29 0.27 -5.44 2.06
C TYR A 29 1.38 -4.64 1.35
N GLN A 30 1.86 -5.17 0.23
CA GLN A 30 2.82 -4.48 -0.61
C GLN A 30 2.02 -3.46 -1.42
N LEU A 31 2.29 -2.17 -1.21
CA LEU A 31 1.86 -1.16 -2.16
C LEU A 31 2.54 -1.44 -3.50
N LYS A 32 1.78 -2.07 -4.40
CA LYS A 32 2.13 -2.24 -5.80
C LYS A 32 1.78 -0.95 -6.56
N LYS A 33 2.45 -0.72 -7.68
CA LYS A 33 2.21 0.42 -8.58
C LYS A 33 0.72 0.66 -8.86
N HIS A 34 -0.01 -0.40 -9.24
CA HIS A 34 -1.47 -0.42 -9.40
C HIS A 34 -2.25 0.20 -8.20
N ASN A 35 -1.85 -0.09 -6.96
CA ASN A 35 -2.57 0.39 -5.78
C ASN A 35 -2.39 1.91 -5.64
N VAL A 36 -1.18 2.39 -5.95
CA VAL A 36 -0.83 3.81 -5.92
C VAL A 36 -1.56 4.55 -7.04
N GLU A 37 -1.57 4.01 -8.26
CA GLU A 37 -2.34 4.57 -9.38
C GLU A 37 -3.83 4.67 -9.06
N THR A 38 -4.41 3.60 -8.51
CA THR A 38 -5.83 3.57 -8.13
C THR A 38 -6.11 4.62 -7.04
N LEU A 39 -5.24 4.75 -6.05
CA LEU A 39 -5.37 5.76 -5.00
C LEU A 39 -5.31 7.18 -5.59
N LEU A 40 -4.31 7.49 -6.41
CA LEU A 40 -4.16 8.81 -7.02
C LEU A 40 -5.34 9.13 -7.94
N ALA A 41 -5.83 8.15 -8.71
CA ALA A 41 -7.03 8.30 -9.53
C ALA A 41 -8.27 8.61 -8.67
N MET A 42 -8.45 7.93 -7.53
CA MET A 42 -9.53 8.22 -6.58
C MET A 42 -9.38 9.62 -5.96
N VAL A 43 -8.16 10.08 -5.66
CA VAL A 43 -7.92 11.44 -5.16
C VAL A 43 -8.32 12.48 -6.21
N VAL A 44 -7.95 12.26 -7.47
CA VAL A 44 -8.31 13.14 -8.59
C VAL A 44 -9.81 13.14 -8.87
N ALA A 45 -10.49 12.01 -8.69
CA ALA A 45 -11.94 11.89 -8.80
C ALA A 45 -12.69 12.47 -7.59
N GLY A 46 -11.99 12.76 -6.48
CA GLY A 46 -12.61 13.19 -5.21
C GLY A 46 -13.32 12.06 -4.47
N GLU A 47 -13.03 10.80 -4.79
CA GLU A 47 -13.62 9.60 -4.18
C GLU A 47 -12.71 8.97 -3.12
N ALA A 48 -11.44 9.39 -3.04
CA ALA A 48 -10.50 8.89 -2.03
C ALA A 48 -10.93 9.29 -0.62
N THR A 49 -10.82 8.35 0.32
CA THR A 49 -11.07 8.65 1.72
C THR A 49 -9.85 9.30 2.35
N GLU A 50 -10.09 10.15 3.36
CA GLU A 50 -9.03 10.75 4.17
C GLU A 50 -8.09 9.69 4.75
N ASN A 51 -8.67 8.60 5.25
CA ASN A 51 -7.89 7.54 5.87
C ASN A 51 -6.93 6.86 4.87
N ASP A 52 -7.41 6.57 3.65
CA ASP A 52 -6.56 5.94 2.62
C ASP A 52 -5.42 6.87 2.21
N TRP A 53 -5.70 8.18 2.11
CA TRP A 53 -4.70 9.20 1.82
C TRP A 53 -3.64 9.30 2.91
N GLN A 54 -4.05 9.45 4.18
CA GLN A 54 -3.11 9.53 5.31
C GLN A 54 -2.28 8.26 5.48
N VAL A 55 -2.88 7.08 5.28
CA VAL A 55 -2.15 5.80 5.33
C VAL A 55 -1.10 5.74 4.24
N PHE A 56 -1.43 6.12 3.01
CA PHE A 56 -0.46 6.18 1.91
C PHE A 56 0.70 7.14 2.20
N LEU A 57 0.39 8.35 2.68
CA LEU A 57 1.42 9.33 3.03
C LEU A 57 2.30 8.86 4.20
N GLY A 58 1.74 8.11 5.16
CA GLY A 58 2.46 7.65 6.35
C GLY A 58 3.34 6.41 6.18
N VAL A 59 3.21 5.66 5.06
CA VAL A 59 3.90 4.38 4.87
C VAL A 59 5.00 4.50 3.79
N PRO A 60 6.29 4.40 4.17
CA PRO A 60 7.39 4.50 3.19
C PRO A 60 7.49 3.27 2.29
N ILE A 61 7.74 3.49 1.00
CA ILE A 61 7.78 2.47 -0.06
C ILE A 61 9.25 2.11 -0.37
N ARG A 62 9.88 1.33 0.53
CA ARG A 62 11.32 1.03 0.45
C ARG A 62 11.74 0.15 -0.73
N HIS A 63 10.81 -0.61 -1.31
CA HIS A 63 11.09 -1.56 -2.38
C HIS A 63 11.09 -0.92 -3.78
N ASN A 64 10.66 0.33 -3.92
CA ASN A 64 10.61 1.02 -5.20
C ASN A 64 10.89 2.53 -4.99
N GLU A 65 12.09 2.96 -5.38
CA GLU A 65 12.54 4.35 -5.20
C GLU A 65 11.69 5.36 -5.99
N GLN A 66 11.16 4.99 -7.16
CA GLN A 66 10.30 5.85 -7.97
C GLN A 66 8.96 6.09 -7.27
N LEU A 67 8.34 5.03 -6.72
CA LEU A 67 7.10 5.17 -5.95
C LEU A 67 7.32 5.93 -4.63
N GLU A 68 8.47 5.78 -4.00
CA GLU A 68 8.81 6.56 -2.81
C GLU A 68 9.00 8.05 -3.15
N ALA A 69 9.66 8.39 -4.26
CA ALA A 69 9.77 9.77 -4.74
C ALA A 69 8.39 10.37 -5.02
N LEU A 70 7.50 9.59 -5.65
CA LEU A 70 6.11 9.99 -5.89
C LEU A 70 5.35 10.24 -4.58
N ARG A 71 5.49 9.35 -3.59
CA ARG A 71 4.88 9.50 -2.27
C ARG A 71 5.39 10.77 -1.57
N LEU A 72 6.69 11.05 -1.65
CA LEU A 72 7.27 12.28 -1.08
C LEU A 72 6.70 13.54 -1.76
N ALA A 73 6.56 13.54 -3.09
CA ALA A 73 5.90 14.64 -3.80
C ALA A 73 4.45 14.81 -3.35
N CYS A 74 3.71 13.70 -3.19
CA CYS A 74 2.35 13.73 -2.65
C CYS A 74 2.28 14.24 -1.20
N CYS A 75 3.26 13.93 -0.35
CA CYS A 75 3.37 14.51 0.99
C CYS A 75 3.51 16.03 0.92
N GLU A 76 4.40 16.52 0.06
CA GLU A 76 4.63 17.97 -0.11
C GLU A 76 3.38 18.70 -0.61
N ILE A 77 2.65 18.09 -1.56
CA ILE A 77 1.36 18.62 -2.03
C ILE A 77 0.35 18.64 -0.88
N SER A 78 0.27 17.56 -0.10
CA SER A 78 -0.66 17.46 1.02
C SER A 78 -0.34 18.48 2.10
N GLU A 79 0.93 18.78 2.39
CA GLU A 79 1.26 19.82 3.39
C GLU A 79 0.78 21.21 2.97
N ARG A 80 0.74 21.49 1.66
CA ARG A 80 0.34 22.81 1.11
C ARG A 80 -1.14 22.95 0.83
N GLU A 81 -1.74 21.91 0.27
CA GLU A 81 -3.04 21.98 -0.43
C GLU A 81 -4.12 21.16 0.27
N TYR A 82 -3.84 20.56 1.43
CA TYR A 82 -4.81 19.77 2.17
C TYR A 82 -5.90 20.64 2.80
N MET A 83 -7.16 20.34 2.46
CA MET A 83 -8.34 21.03 3.00
C MET A 83 -9.05 20.20 4.08
N GLY A 84 -8.97 18.87 4.00
CA GLY A 84 -9.65 17.94 4.89
C GLY A 84 -11.19 18.01 4.85
N GLY A 85 -11.86 16.99 5.42
CA GLY A 85 -13.32 16.99 5.62
C GLY A 85 -14.11 16.09 4.66
N SER A 86 -15.41 16.36 4.52
CA SER A 86 -16.38 15.53 3.78
C SER A 86 -16.45 15.83 2.27
N GLY A 87 -15.39 16.41 1.71
CA GLY A 87 -15.31 16.87 0.32
C GLY A 87 -13.98 16.47 -0.31
N PRO A 88 -13.55 17.15 -1.39
CA PRO A 88 -12.24 16.90 -2.00
C PRO A 88 -11.12 17.08 -0.95
N LEU A 89 -10.23 16.10 -0.86
CA LEU A 89 -9.14 16.08 0.14
C LEU A 89 -8.16 17.25 -0.03
N LEU A 90 -7.95 17.65 -1.28
CA LEU A 90 -6.99 18.66 -1.71
C LEU A 90 -7.72 19.81 -2.43
N THR A 91 -7.10 20.99 -2.46
CA THR A 91 -7.56 22.10 -3.32
C THR A 91 -7.58 21.66 -4.79
N ALA A 92 -8.29 22.40 -5.65
CA ALA A 92 -8.27 22.17 -7.10
C ALA A 92 -6.84 22.17 -7.67
N LYS A 93 -5.97 23.04 -7.14
CA LYS A 93 -4.56 23.10 -7.50
C LYS A 93 -3.80 21.84 -7.07
N GLY A 94 -4.02 21.37 -5.84
CA GLY A 94 -3.43 20.11 -5.35
C GLY A 94 -3.89 18.90 -6.16
N ILE A 95 -5.17 18.86 -6.57
CA ILE A 95 -5.71 17.81 -7.44
C ILE A 95 -5.04 17.81 -8.81
N ASP A 96 -4.83 18.98 -9.41
CA ASP A 96 -4.13 19.09 -10.70
C ASP A 96 -2.66 18.68 -10.60
N GLU A 97 -1.96 19.03 -9.51
CA GLU A 97 -0.60 18.56 -9.23
C GLU A 97 -0.55 17.03 -9.09
N VAL A 98 -1.49 16.43 -8.35
CA VAL A 98 -1.62 14.97 -8.22
C VAL A 98 -1.95 14.29 -9.56
N ARG A 99 -2.76 14.93 -10.41
CA ARG A 99 -3.07 14.41 -11.75
C ARG A 99 -1.81 14.32 -12.63
N GLN A 100 -0.96 15.33 -12.59
CA GLN A 100 0.31 15.30 -13.34
C GLN A 100 1.23 14.16 -12.87
N LEU A 101 1.28 13.92 -11.55
CA LEU A 101 2.03 12.81 -10.97
C LEU A 101 1.47 11.44 -11.40
N LEU A 102 0.15 11.30 -11.51
CA LEU A 102 -0.50 10.10 -12.01
C LEU A 102 -0.17 9.86 -13.49
N GLU A 103 -0.22 10.90 -14.32
CA GLU A 103 0.12 10.82 -15.74
C GLU A 103 1.59 10.42 -15.96
N GLN A 104 2.52 10.96 -15.16
CA GLN A 104 3.93 10.56 -15.19
C GLN A 104 4.10 9.07 -14.85
N LEU A 105 3.39 8.59 -13.82
CA LEU A 105 3.46 7.19 -13.40
C LEU A 105 2.95 6.21 -14.47
N GLN A 106 1.92 6.62 -15.22
CA GLN A 106 1.36 5.85 -16.35
C GLN A 106 2.22 5.94 -17.61
N GLY A 107 2.81 7.10 -17.89
CA GLY A 107 3.68 7.32 -19.06
C GLY A 107 4.99 6.54 -18.99
N ASP A 108 5.49 6.24 -17.79
CA ASP A 108 6.68 5.39 -17.59
C ASP A 108 6.42 3.89 -17.86
N GLU A 109 5.23 3.48 -18.35
CA GLU A 109 4.94 2.10 -18.79
C GLU A 109 5.20 1.82 -20.29
N GLU A 110 5.49 2.84 -21.11
CA GLU A 110 5.88 2.67 -22.53
C GLU A 110 7.39 2.59 -22.75
#